data_AF-S3T5J7-F1
#
_entry.id   AF-S3T5J7-F1
#
_cell.length_a   1.000
_cell.length_b   1.000
_cell.length_c   1.000
_cell.angle_alpha   90.00
_cell.angle_beta   90.00
_cell.angle_gamma   90.00
#
_symmetry.space_group_name_H-M   'P 1'
#
loop_
_entity.id
_entity.type
_entity.pdbx_description
1 polymer ?
#
loop_
_entity_poly.entity_id
_entity_poly.type
_entity_poly.pdbx_seq_one_letter_code
_entity_poly.pdbx_strand_id
1 'polypeptide(L)'
;MQQNDFSVNEERISFAEMMGADLNIPFKPSQLAELLIQISQLRADVDILPAKIFKRQYSNILIAYVQVLGRLEIIQNEILARSAKATLAVKARYDKHLYPRREIIYRILREQVARRGKWDNLNQAVNFVLVDLVKAFEEYDIQWVKSELVLKQEMLDKLEWRKLSMKQDLAELEGIPRKITTASAAKKIEKLQMELKNLNQVLKAKYPSKEMEKFGYKMPYSGGYIAETIIHELRNQPEILKEILNSI
;
A
#
# COMPACT_ATOMS: atom_id res chain seq x y z
N MET A 1 5.64 -19.51 13.00
CA MET A 1 5.77 -20.10 11.66
C MET A 1 6.01 -21.58 11.87
N GLN A 2 5.28 -22.44 11.18
CA GLN A 2 5.49 -23.88 11.27
C GLN A 2 6.24 -24.37 10.04
N GLN A 3 7.01 -25.46 10.15
CA GLN A 3 7.66 -26.12 9.00
C GLN A 3 6.64 -26.50 7.92
N ASN A 4 5.39 -26.78 8.31
CA ASN A 4 4.28 -27.12 7.42
C ASN A 4 3.79 -25.96 6.55
N ASP A 5 4.04 -24.70 6.94
CA ASP A 5 3.60 -23.56 6.13
C ASP A 5 4.41 -23.48 4.81
N PHE A 6 5.56 -24.16 4.74
CA PHE A 6 6.45 -24.24 3.58
C PHE A 6 6.45 -25.61 2.88
N SER A 7 5.74 -26.60 3.42
CA SER A 7 5.61 -27.91 2.77
C SER A 7 4.65 -27.84 1.57
N VAL A 8 4.82 -28.73 0.60
CA VAL A 8 3.87 -28.87 -0.51
C VAL A 8 2.57 -29.46 0.05
N ASN A 9 1.46 -28.74 -0.06
CA ASN A 9 0.12 -29.15 0.37
C ASN A 9 -0.90 -28.91 -0.76
N GLU A 10 -2.12 -29.43 -0.62
CA GLU A 10 -3.17 -29.36 -1.67
C GLU A 10 -3.48 -27.91 -2.11
N GLU A 11 -3.44 -26.95 -1.19
CA GLU A 11 -3.65 -25.52 -1.49
C GLU A 11 -2.52 -24.94 -2.35
N ARG A 12 -1.28 -25.38 -2.14
CA ARG A 12 -0.13 -24.99 -2.98
C ARG A 12 -0.12 -25.67 -4.34
N ILE A 13 -0.54 -26.93 -4.40
CA ILE A 13 -0.68 -27.68 -5.66
C ILE A 13 -1.74 -27.03 -6.53
N SER A 14 -2.94 -26.79 -5.99
CA SER A 14 -4.02 -26.11 -6.70
C SER A 14 -3.64 -24.69 -7.15
N PHE A 15 -2.85 -23.95 -6.36
CA PHE A 15 -2.33 -22.65 -6.79
C PHE A 15 -1.32 -22.74 -7.94
N ALA A 16 -0.37 -23.69 -7.88
CA ALA A 16 0.62 -23.89 -8.94
C ALA A 16 -0.05 -24.30 -10.25
N GLU A 17 -1.03 -25.21 -10.18
CA GLU A 17 -1.87 -25.64 -11.32
C GLU A 17 -2.65 -24.48 -11.93
N MET A 18 -3.23 -23.61 -11.10
CA MET A 18 -4.01 -22.45 -11.57
C MET A 18 -3.15 -21.36 -12.22
N MET A 19 -1.87 -21.28 -11.88
CA MET A 19 -0.92 -20.28 -12.40
C MET A 19 -0.07 -20.79 -13.58
N GLY A 20 -0.25 -22.05 -14.00
CA GLY A 20 0.49 -22.65 -15.12
C GLY A 20 2.01 -22.70 -14.90
N ALA A 21 2.45 -22.67 -13.64
CA ALA A 21 3.86 -22.71 -13.29
C ALA A 21 4.25 -24.14 -12.91
N ASP A 22 5.44 -24.57 -13.35
CA ASP A 22 6.15 -25.68 -12.69
C ASP A 22 6.13 -25.45 -11.17
N LEU A 23 6.13 -26.52 -10.36
CA LEU A 23 6.18 -26.52 -8.88
C LEU A 23 7.49 -25.88 -8.36
N ASN A 24 7.74 -24.64 -8.74
CA ASN A 24 8.90 -23.85 -8.41
C ASN A 24 8.61 -23.17 -7.10
N ILE A 25 9.55 -23.26 -6.16
CA ILE A 25 9.42 -22.72 -4.82
C ILE A 25 9.05 -21.22 -4.97
N PRO A 26 7.92 -20.76 -4.40
CA PRO A 26 7.37 -19.43 -4.70
C PRO A 26 8.20 -18.28 -4.10
N PHE A 27 9.34 -18.59 -3.49
CA PHE A 27 10.25 -17.65 -2.86
C PHE A 27 11.70 -18.05 -3.10
N LYS A 28 12.59 -17.05 -3.14
CA LYS A 28 14.04 -17.28 -3.19
C LYS A 28 14.54 -17.65 -1.79
N PRO A 29 15.55 -18.53 -1.66
CA PRO A 29 16.16 -18.86 -0.37
C PRO A 29 16.62 -17.62 0.42
N SER A 30 17.07 -16.56 -0.26
CA SER A 30 17.46 -15.29 0.37
C SER A 30 16.30 -14.61 1.10
N GLN A 31 15.08 -14.65 0.56
CA GLN A 31 13.90 -14.03 1.18
C GLN A 31 13.52 -14.77 2.48
N LEU A 32 13.65 -16.10 2.48
CA LEU A 32 13.43 -16.90 3.69
C LEU A 32 14.52 -16.63 4.74
N ALA A 33 15.78 -16.54 4.32
CA ALA A 33 16.89 -16.23 5.21
C ALA A 33 16.73 -14.84 5.86
N GLU A 34 16.37 -13.82 5.09
CA GLU A 34 16.08 -12.47 5.60
C GLU A 34 14.95 -12.48 6.64
N LEU A 35 13.88 -13.23 6.37
CA LEU A 35 12.75 -13.33 7.30
C LEU A 35 13.16 -14.01 8.62
N LEU A 36 13.97 -15.06 8.55
CA LEU A 36 14.50 -15.74 9.75
C LEU A 36 15.44 -14.83 10.55
N ILE A 37 16.29 -14.06 9.86
CA ILE A 37 17.17 -13.06 10.50
C ILE A 37 16.33 -12.03 11.25
N GLN A 38 15.32 -11.44 10.61
CA GLN A 38 14.45 -10.45 11.23
C GLN A 38 13.71 -11.00 12.46
N ILE A 39 13.24 -12.25 12.40
CA ILE A 39 12.58 -12.91 13.54
C ILE A 39 13.56 -13.16 14.67
N SER A 40 14.77 -13.62 14.36
CA SER A 40 15.80 -13.89 15.37
C SER A 40 16.21 -12.61 16.10
N GLN A 41 16.36 -11.51 15.37
CA GLN A 41 16.66 -10.18 15.92
C GLN A 41 15.52 -9.69 16.80
N LEU A 42 14.27 -9.72 16.29
CA LEU A 42 13.11 -9.27 17.06
C LEU A 42 12.92 -10.08 18.35
N ARG A 43 13.24 -11.37 18.33
CA ARG A 43 13.19 -12.24 19.51
C ARG A 43 14.27 -11.88 20.53
N ALA A 44 15.49 -11.58 20.09
CA ALA A 44 16.57 -11.16 20.97
C ALA A 44 16.25 -9.82 21.65
N ASP A 45 15.55 -8.93 20.94
CA ASP A 45 15.27 -7.59 21.41
C ASP A 45 13.91 -7.45 22.13
N VAL A 46 13.20 -8.56 22.41
CA VAL A 46 11.82 -8.54 22.93
C VAL A 46 11.67 -7.77 24.25
N ASP A 47 12.64 -7.92 25.16
CA ASP A 47 12.65 -7.28 26.47
C ASP A 47 13.29 -5.88 26.44
N ILE A 48 13.93 -5.53 25.34
CA ILE A 48 14.69 -4.28 25.17
C ILE A 48 13.85 -3.24 24.43
N LEU A 49 13.04 -3.67 23.46
CA LEU A 49 12.31 -2.77 22.59
C LEU A 49 11.06 -2.19 23.27
N PRO A 50 10.81 -0.88 23.12
CA PRO A 50 9.52 -0.31 23.45
C PRO A 50 8.40 -1.05 22.70
N ALA A 51 7.29 -1.34 23.39
CA ALA A 51 6.18 -2.13 22.84
C ALA A 51 5.67 -1.63 21.48
N LYS A 52 5.72 -0.32 21.23
CA LYS A 52 5.35 0.29 19.94
C LYS A 52 6.29 -0.13 18.80
N ILE A 53 7.60 -0.16 19.06
CA ILE A 53 8.62 -0.56 18.09
C ILE A 53 8.53 -2.06 17.82
N PHE A 54 8.41 -2.87 18.89
CA PHE A 54 8.20 -4.31 18.77
C PHE A 54 7.00 -4.65 17.88
N LYS A 55 5.82 -4.08 18.19
CA LYS A 55 4.59 -4.31 17.40
C LYS A 55 4.77 -3.97 15.93
N ARG A 56 5.53 -2.92 15.64
CA ARG A 56 5.77 -2.49 14.26
C ARG A 56 6.71 -3.44 13.52
N GLN A 57 7.82 -3.82 14.12
CA GLN A 57 8.75 -4.79 13.52
C GLN A 57 8.06 -6.14 13.32
N TYR A 58 7.27 -6.60 14.30
CA TYR A 58 6.42 -7.77 14.18
C TYR A 58 5.44 -7.68 13.00
N SER A 59 4.78 -6.52 12.83
CA SER A 59 3.88 -6.29 11.70
C SER A 59 4.59 -6.37 10.34
N ASN A 60 5.81 -5.81 10.23
CA ASN A 60 6.61 -5.89 9.01
C ASN A 60 6.98 -7.35 8.68
N ILE A 61 7.38 -8.12 9.69
CA ILE A 61 7.67 -9.56 9.54
C ILE A 61 6.45 -10.33 9.06
N LEU A 62 5.24 -10.05 9.59
CA LEU A 62 4.02 -10.70 9.13
C LEU A 62 3.70 -10.39 7.65
N ILE A 63 3.91 -9.15 7.23
CA ILE A 63 3.72 -8.74 5.84
C ILE A 63 4.72 -9.48 4.93
N ALA A 64 6.01 -9.47 5.30
CA ALA A 64 7.06 -10.17 4.57
C ALA A 64 6.80 -11.67 4.51
N TYR A 65 6.30 -12.26 5.60
CA TYR A 65 5.92 -13.66 5.65
C TYR A 65 4.84 -14.02 4.64
N VAL A 66 3.74 -13.25 4.59
CA VAL A 66 2.68 -13.47 3.60
C VAL A 66 3.20 -13.29 2.18
N GLN A 67 4.11 -12.33 1.94
CA GLN A 67 4.73 -12.14 0.62
C GLN A 67 5.58 -13.35 0.20
N VAL A 68 6.36 -13.93 1.13
CA VAL A 68 7.16 -15.13 0.87
C VAL A 68 6.27 -16.35 0.58
N LEU A 69 5.14 -16.47 1.28
CA LEU A 69 4.17 -17.53 1.01
C LEU A 69 3.37 -17.30 -0.28
N GLY A 70 3.25 -16.05 -0.73
CA GLY A 70 2.47 -15.63 -1.89
C GLY A 70 0.98 -15.43 -1.60
N ARG A 71 0.41 -16.13 -0.60
CA ARG A 71 -1.00 -16.02 -0.19
C ARG A 71 -1.16 -16.17 1.32
N LEU A 72 -2.18 -15.49 1.87
CA LEU A 72 -2.50 -15.52 3.30
C LEU A 72 -3.08 -16.87 3.73
N GLU A 73 -3.84 -17.50 2.83
CA GLU A 73 -4.60 -18.73 3.05
C GLU A 73 -3.69 -19.93 3.35
N ILE A 74 -2.42 -19.87 2.95
CA ILE A 74 -1.41 -20.92 3.16
C ILE A 74 -0.98 -21.02 4.64
N ILE A 75 -1.22 -19.98 5.45
CA ILE A 75 -0.81 -19.98 6.86
C ILE A 75 -1.74 -20.90 7.65
N GLN A 76 -1.20 -22.03 8.13
CA GLN A 76 -1.99 -23.02 8.86
C GLN A 76 -2.32 -22.60 10.29
N ASN A 77 -1.43 -21.83 10.93
CA ASN A 77 -1.67 -21.37 12.30
C ASN A 77 -2.74 -20.27 12.32
N GLU A 78 -3.93 -20.57 12.85
CA GLU A 78 -5.06 -19.62 12.85
C GLU A 78 -4.77 -18.29 13.55
N ILE A 79 -4.05 -18.30 14.67
CA ILE A 79 -3.73 -17.08 15.42
C ILE A 79 -2.83 -16.19 14.57
N LEU A 80 -1.82 -16.78 13.94
CA LEU A 80 -0.90 -16.10 13.04
C LEU A 80 -1.62 -15.58 11.79
N ALA A 81 -2.49 -16.39 11.18
CA ALA A 81 -3.28 -16.01 10.02
C ALA A 81 -4.21 -14.82 10.32
N ARG A 82 -4.90 -14.83 11.48
CA ARG A 82 -5.74 -13.71 11.94
C ARG A 82 -4.91 -12.44 12.15
N SER A 83 -3.74 -12.57 12.78
CA SER A 83 -2.83 -11.45 13.03
C SER A 83 -2.30 -10.86 11.70
N ALA A 84 -1.88 -11.71 10.77
CA ALA A 84 -1.43 -11.30 9.44
C ALA A 84 -2.56 -10.63 8.65
N LYS A 85 -3.79 -11.18 8.69
CA LYS A 85 -4.96 -10.57 8.05
C LYS A 85 -5.26 -9.17 8.59
N ALA A 86 -5.28 -9.01 9.92
CA ALA A 86 -5.49 -7.71 10.56
C ALA A 86 -4.40 -6.71 10.18
N THR A 87 -3.15 -7.16 10.17
CA THR A 87 -1.98 -6.36 9.77
C THR A 87 -2.08 -5.90 8.32
N LEU A 88 -2.42 -6.79 7.40
CA LEU A 88 -2.63 -6.47 5.98
C LEU A 88 -3.82 -5.53 5.78
N ALA A 89 -4.91 -5.70 6.53
CA ALA A 89 -6.06 -4.80 6.45
C ALA A 89 -5.69 -3.38 6.93
N VAL A 90 -4.88 -3.26 7.98
CA VAL A 90 -4.34 -1.96 8.42
C VAL A 90 -3.40 -1.41 7.35
N LYS A 91 -2.53 -2.24 6.77
CA LYS A 91 -1.61 -1.83 5.72
C LYS A 91 -2.37 -1.28 4.50
N ALA A 92 -3.37 -2.01 4.01
CA ALA A 92 -4.21 -1.63 2.88
C ALA A 92 -4.94 -0.28 3.07
N ARG A 93 -5.26 0.10 4.32
CA ARG A 93 -5.84 1.43 4.61
C ARG A 93 -4.87 2.57 4.33
N TYR A 94 -3.57 2.30 4.48
CA TYR A 94 -2.49 3.28 4.38
C TYR A 94 -1.66 3.15 3.09
N ASP A 95 -1.81 2.05 2.35
CA ASP A 95 -1.07 1.72 1.13
C ASP A 95 -1.25 2.73 0.00
N LYS A 96 -2.38 3.45 -0.07
CA LYS A 96 -2.64 4.38 -1.19
C LYS A 96 -1.74 5.60 -1.21
N HIS A 97 -1.49 6.23 -0.05
CA HIS A 97 -0.71 7.47 0.01
C HIS A 97 0.31 7.53 1.14
N LEU A 98 0.08 6.87 2.29
CA LEU A 98 0.97 6.99 3.45
C LEU A 98 2.29 6.27 3.24
N TYR A 99 2.25 4.97 2.93
CA TYR A 99 3.49 4.21 2.74
C TYR A 99 4.28 4.62 1.50
N PRO A 100 3.65 4.87 0.33
CA PRO A 100 4.38 5.35 -0.84
C PRO A 100 5.11 6.67 -0.58
N ARG A 101 4.47 7.63 0.11
CA ARG A 101 5.13 8.90 0.47
C ARG A 101 6.22 8.72 1.52
N ARG A 102 6.08 7.80 2.48
CA ARG A 102 7.18 7.44 3.39
C ARG A 102 8.40 6.92 2.64
N GLU A 103 8.19 6.06 1.65
CA GLU A 103 9.28 5.52 0.86
C GLU A 103 10.00 6.61 0.06
N ILE A 104 9.23 7.56 -0.51
CA ILE A 104 9.79 8.74 -1.17
C ILE A 104 10.64 9.57 -0.19
N ILE A 105 10.17 9.77 1.05
CA ILE A 105 10.93 10.46 2.10
C ILE A 105 12.27 9.77 2.35
N TYR A 106 12.25 8.47 2.63
CA TYR A 106 13.47 7.72 2.96
C TYR A 106 14.44 7.68 1.79
N ARG A 107 13.92 7.45 0.57
CA ARG A 107 14.72 7.44 -0.65
C ARG A 107 15.44 8.78 -0.86
N ILE A 108 14.72 9.89 -0.85
CA ILE A 108 15.30 11.22 -1.10
C ILE A 108 16.34 11.58 -0.02
N LEU A 109 16.07 11.27 1.24
CA LEU A 109 17.06 11.47 2.30
C LEU A 109 18.35 10.68 2.03
N ARG A 110 18.24 9.38 1.70
CA ARG A 110 19.41 8.54 1.39
C ARG A 110 20.18 9.02 0.17
N GLU A 111 19.48 9.38 -0.91
CA GLU A 111 20.09 9.93 -2.12
C GLU A 111 20.88 11.21 -1.81
N GLN A 112 20.32 12.07 -0.95
CA GLN A 112 21.00 13.30 -0.54
C GLN A 112 22.20 13.00 0.36
N VAL A 113 22.11 12.03 1.28
CA VAL A 113 23.28 11.57 2.07
C VAL A 113 24.40 11.08 1.16
N ALA A 114 24.08 10.27 0.14
CA ALA A 114 25.07 9.76 -0.81
C ALA A 114 25.79 10.87 -1.59
N ARG A 115 25.15 12.04 -1.78
CA ARG A 115 25.73 13.17 -2.54
C ARG A 115 26.57 14.13 -1.71
N ARG A 116 26.19 14.38 -0.46
CA ARG A 116 26.83 15.43 0.38
C ARG A 116 27.23 14.99 1.78
N GLY A 117 26.97 13.74 2.14
CA GLY A 117 27.13 13.25 3.50
C GLY A 117 25.91 13.49 4.38
N LYS A 118 26.06 13.11 5.65
CA LYS A 118 25.00 13.11 6.66
C LYS A 118 24.80 14.50 7.28
N TRP A 119 23.68 14.69 7.99
CA TRP A 119 23.36 15.93 8.71
C TRP A 119 23.65 15.83 10.19
N ASP A 120 23.84 16.98 10.85
CA ASP A 120 24.03 17.01 12.30
C ASP A 120 22.71 16.76 13.04
N ASN A 121 21.57 17.13 12.46
CA ASN A 121 20.26 16.91 13.08
C ASN A 121 19.12 16.80 12.07
N LEU A 122 17.98 16.28 12.56
CA LEU A 122 16.75 16.07 11.78
C LEU A 122 16.18 17.34 11.18
N ASN A 123 16.22 18.46 11.89
CA ASN A 123 15.64 19.71 11.39
C ASN A 123 16.39 20.18 10.15
N GLN A 124 17.72 20.12 10.16
CA GLN A 124 18.54 20.43 8.99
C GLN A 124 18.26 19.48 7.82
N ALA A 125 18.21 18.17 8.09
CA ALA A 125 17.95 17.16 7.08
C ALA A 125 16.61 17.40 6.36
N VAL A 126 15.52 17.53 7.13
CA VAL A 126 14.16 17.66 6.61
C VAL A 126 13.95 18.99 5.91
N ASN A 127 14.37 20.12 6.50
CA ASN A 127 14.19 21.43 5.88
C ASN A 127 14.95 21.55 4.56
N PHE A 128 16.11 20.90 4.45
CA PHE A 128 16.84 20.92 3.19
C PHE A 128 16.10 20.17 2.08
N VAL A 129 15.62 18.95 2.35
CA VAL A 129 15.00 18.12 1.31
C VAL A 129 13.55 18.49 1.04
N LEU A 130 12.97 19.43 1.78
CA LEU A 130 11.53 19.67 1.79
C LEU A 130 10.99 20.03 0.40
N VAL A 131 11.70 20.87 -0.35
CA VAL A 131 11.29 21.27 -1.71
C VAL A 131 11.30 20.06 -2.65
N ASP A 132 12.34 19.24 -2.60
CA ASP A 132 12.46 18.01 -3.40
C ASP A 132 11.36 17.00 -3.04
N LEU A 133 11.04 16.87 -1.75
CA LEU A 133 9.97 15.98 -1.26
C LEU A 133 8.61 16.42 -1.78
N VAL A 134 8.28 17.71 -1.71
CA VAL A 134 6.99 18.23 -2.21
C VAL A 134 6.85 17.92 -3.69
N LYS A 135 7.90 18.18 -4.48
CA LYS A 135 7.89 17.87 -5.92
C LYS A 135 7.71 16.37 -6.19
N ALA A 136 8.45 15.52 -5.48
CA ALA A 136 8.34 14.08 -5.65
C ALA A 136 6.97 13.52 -5.21
N PHE A 137 6.33 14.13 -4.21
CA PHE A 137 4.96 13.80 -3.83
C PHE A 137 3.95 14.18 -4.92
N GLU A 138 4.09 15.37 -5.52
CA GLU A 138 3.23 15.79 -6.64
C GLU A 138 3.39 14.87 -7.84
N GLU A 139 4.62 14.49 -8.19
CA GLU A 139 4.90 13.53 -9.26
C GLU A 139 4.23 12.17 -8.98
N TYR A 140 4.40 11.64 -7.77
CA TYR A 140 3.75 10.40 -7.34
C TYR A 140 2.22 10.49 -7.45
N ASP A 141 1.63 11.57 -6.93
CA ASP A 141 0.18 11.75 -6.94
C ASP A 141 -0.36 11.82 -8.37
N ILE A 142 0.31 12.52 -9.28
CA ILE A 142 -0.10 12.58 -10.70
C ILE A 142 -0.11 11.17 -11.31
N GLN A 143 0.92 10.36 -11.05
CA GLN A 143 0.98 8.99 -11.56
C GLN A 143 -0.10 8.10 -10.95
N TRP A 144 -0.37 8.28 -9.65
CA TRP A 144 -1.46 7.59 -8.98
C TRP A 144 -2.82 7.98 -9.58
N VAL A 145 -3.08 9.28 -9.79
CA VAL A 145 -4.34 9.77 -10.38
C VAL A 145 -4.54 9.21 -11.78
N LYS A 146 -3.48 9.17 -12.61
CA LYS A 146 -3.54 8.58 -13.96
C LYS A 146 -3.92 7.09 -13.90
N SER A 147 -3.26 6.33 -13.02
CA SER A 147 -3.55 4.91 -12.83
C SER A 147 -4.99 4.68 -12.34
N GLU A 148 -5.44 5.50 -11.38
CA GLU A 148 -6.78 5.42 -10.82
C GLU A 148 -7.86 5.79 -11.85
N LEU A 149 -7.60 6.74 -12.74
CA LEU A 149 -8.49 7.08 -13.86
C LEU A 149 -8.70 5.88 -14.80
N VAL A 150 -7.62 5.19 -15.19
CA VAL A 150 -7.70 4.00 -16.06
C VAL A 150 -8.54 2.92 -15.39
N LEU A 151 -8.22 2.58 -14.14
CA LEU A 151 -8.94 1.54 -13.40
C LEU A 151 -10.43 1.88 -13.23
N LYS A 152 -10.77 3.12 -12.90
CA LYS A 152 -12.17 3.53 -12.73
C LYS A 152 -12.92 3.60 -14.05
N GLN A 153 -12.26 3.98 -15.14
CA GLN A 153 -12.87 3.96 -16.47
C GLN A 153 -13.21 2.52 -16.90
N GLU A 154 -12.28 1.58 -16.73
CA GLU A 154 -12.56 0.17 -17.01
C GLU A 154 -13.71 -0.40 -16.16
N MET A 155 -13.80 0.01 -14.89
CA MET A 155 -14.92 -0.38 -14.03
C MET A 155 -16.25 0.21 -14.50
N LEU A 156 -16.23 1.47 -14.96
CA LEU A 156 -17.41 2.13 -15.52
C LEU A 156 -17.87 1.41 -16.79
N ASP A 157 -16.95 1.14 -17.72
CA ASP A 157 -17.23 0.45 -18.99
C ASP A 157 -17.83 -0.93 -18.74
N LYS A 158 -17.28 -1.70 -17.79
CA LYS A 158 -17.83 -3.02 -17.38
C LYS A 158 -19.24 -2.91 -16.82
N LEU A 159 -19.53 -1.89 -16.02
CA LEU A 159 -20.87 -1.68 -15.44
C LEU A 159 -21.87 -1.21 -16.49
N GLU A 160 -21.47 -0.35 -17.40
CA GLU A 160 -22.30 0.13 -18.51
C GLU A 160 -22.59 -1.00 -19.50
N TRP A 161 -21.59 -1.79 -19.87
CA TRP A 161 -21.77 -2.99 -20.69
C TRP A 161 -22.73 -3.98 -20.03
N ARG A 162 -22.55 -4.28 -18.75
CA ARG A 162 -23.44 -5.18 -18.00
C ARG A 162 -24.88 -4.64 -17.95
N LYS A 163 -25.06 -3.33 -17.83
CA LYS A 163 -26.38 -2.68 -17.89
C LYS A 163 -27.01 -2.80 -19.28
N LEU A 164 -26.21 -2.74 -20.35
CA LEU A 164 -26.70 -2.85 -21.73
C LEU A 164 -27.09 -4.29 -22.07
N SER A 165 -26.24 -5.27 -21.74
CA SER A 165 -26.51 -6.71 -21.93
C SER A 165 -27.75 -7.15 -21.14
N MET A 166 -27.90 -6.75 -19.87
CA MET A 166 -29.13 -7.05 -19.11
C MET A 166 -30.39 -6.47 -19.73
N LYS A 167 -30.31 -5.32 -20.42
CA LYS A 167 -31.47 -4.74 -21.13
C LYS A 167 -31.84 -5.53 -22.38
N GLN A 168 -30.85 -6.11 -23.08
CA GLN A 168 -31.07 -6.97 -24.24
C GLN A 168 -31.71 -8.30 -23.81
N ASP A 169 -31.18 -8.96 -22.78
CA ASP A 169 -31.72 -10.21 -22.23
C ASP A 169 -33.16 -10.04 -21.67
N LEU A 170 -33.50 -8.85 -21.17
CA LEU A 170 -34.85 -8.51 -20.68
C LEU A 170 -35.87 -8.27 -21.80
N ALA A 171 -35.41 -7.81 -22.98
CA ALA A 171 -36.28 -7.64 -24.15
C ALA A 171 -36.73 -8.99 -24.74
N GLU A 172 -35.97 -10.06 -24.47
CA GLU A 172 -36.30 -11.44 -24.89
C GLU A 172 -37.18 -12.21 -23.88
N LEU A 173 -37.34 -11.72 -22.64
CA LEU A 173 -37.99 -12.43 -21.52
C LEU A 173 -39.14 -11.64 -20.87
N GLU A 174 -40.00 -10.98 -21.65
CA GLU A 174 -41.17 -10.25 -21.14
C GLU A 174 -41.91 -11.04 -20.04
N GLY A 175 -41.85 -10.57 -18.78
CA GLY A 175 -42.73 -11.12 -17.74
C GLY A 175 -42.41 -10.92 -16.27
N ILE A 176 -41.19 -10.54 -15.82
CA ILE A 176 -40.91 -10.45 -14.37
C ILE A 176 -40.18 -9.16 -13.96
N PRO A 177 -40.79 -8.29 -13.11
CA PRO A 177 -40.19 -7.02 -12.73
C PRO A 177 -39.18 -7.17 -11.58
N ARG A 178 -37.87 -7.23 -11.90
CA ARG A 178 -36.78 -7.10 -10.90
C ARG A 178 -36.34 -5.64 -10.76
N LYS A 179 -37.14 -4.83 -10.06
CA LYS A 179 -36.95 -3.37 -9.91
C LYS A 179 -35.83 -2.95 -8.92
N ILE A 180 -35.19 -3.88 -8.21
CA ILE A 180 -34.33 -3.56 -7.03
C ILE A 180 -32.83 -3.53 -7.38
N THR A 181 -32.37 -4.20 -8.44
CA THR A 181 -30.94 -4.26 -8.82
C THR A 181 -30.46 -3.07 -9.67
N THR A 182 -31.37 -2.38 -10.37
CA THR A 182 -31.03 -1.29 -11.31
C THR A 182 -30.72 0.04 -10.62
N ALA A 183 -31.42 0.39 -9.54
CA ALA A 183 -31.19 1.64 -8.81
C ALA A 183 -29.82 1.67 -8.09
N SER A 184 -29.38 0.53 -7.56
CA SER A 184 -28.05 0.39 -6.94
C SER A 184 -26.92 0.51 -7.97
N ALA A 185 -27.10 -0.10 -9.15
CA ALA A 185 -26.14 0.00 -10.25
C ALA A 185 -26.06 1.43 -10.82
N ALA A 186 -27.19 2.11 -10.98
CA ALA A 186 -27.23 3.51 -11.42
C ALA A 186 -26.49 4.44 -10.47
N LYS A 187 -26.72 4.33 -9.15
CA LYS A 187 -25.99 5.10 -8.14
C LYS A 187 -24.48 4.84 -8.17
N LYS A 188 -24.06 3.59 -8.42
CA LYS A 188 -22.63 3.25 -8.57
C LYS A 188 -22.01 3.91 -9.80
N ILE A 189 -22.72 3.90 -10.93
CA ILE A 189 -22.30 4.57 -12.17
C ILE A 189 -22.16 6.08 -11.95
N GLU A 190 -23.18 6.74 -11.38
CA GLU A 190 -23.13 8.18 -11.08
C GLU A 190 -21.96 8.53 -10.16
N LYS A 191 -21.71 7.72 -9.12
CA LYS A 191 -20.58 7.91 -8.23
C LYS A 191 -19.24 7.79 -8.96
N LEU A 192 -19.08 6.78 -9.82
CA LEU A 192 -17.86 6.60 -10.61
C LEU A 192 -17.64 7.75 -11.60
N GLN A 193 -18.70 8.22 -12.26
CA GLN A 193 -18.63 9.37 -13.17
C GLN A 193 -18.21 10.65 -12.44
N MET A 194 -18.76 10.90 -11.24
CA MET A 194 -18.32 12.01 -10.39
C MET A 194 -16.85 11.87 -9.96
N GLU A 195 -16.43 10.67 -9.53
CA GLU A 195 -15.03 10.42 -9.16
C GLU A 195 -14.07 10.65 -10.34
N LEU A 196 -14.42 10.16 -11.54
CA LEU A 196 -13.63 10.40 -12.76
C LEU A 196 -13.55 11.89 -13.11
N LYS A 197 -14.64 12.64 -12.95
CA LYS A 197 -14.63 14.10 -13.15
C LYS A 197 -13.69 14.80 -12.16
N ASN A 198 -13.75 14.44 -10.89
CA ASN A 198 -12.88 15.00 -9.85
C ASN A 198 -11.40 14.69 -10.12
N LEU A 199 -11.06 13.44 -10.45
CA LEU A 199 -9.69 13.04 -10.80
C LEU A 199 -9.17 13.78 -12.04
N ASN A 200 -10.00 13.99 -13.05
CA ASN A 200 -9.64 14.80 -14.21
C ASN A 200 -9.40 16.28 -13.86
N GLN A 201 -10.13 16.83 -12.89
CA GLN A 201 -9.88 18.18 -12.38
C GLN A 201 -8.55 18.26 -11.63
N VAL A 202 -8.21 17.24 -10.82
CA VAL A 202 -6.91 17.15 -10.15
C VAL A 202 -5.76 17.19 -11.16
N LEU A 203 -5.83 16.42 -12.26
CA LEU A 203 -4.78 16.42 -13.29
C LEU A 203 -4.55 17.78 -13.97
N LYS A 204 -5.61 18.60 -14.04
CA LYS A 204 -5.55 19.94 -14.65
C LYS A 204 -5.13 21.01 -13.65
N ALA A 205 -5.05 20.67 -12.36
CA ALA A 205 -4.75 21.64 -11.31
C ALA A 205 -3.26 21.98 -11.29
N LYS A 206 -2.95 23.22 -10.93
CA LYS A 206 -1.56 23.67 -10.72
C LYS A 206 -0.88 22.95 -9.54
N TYR A 207 -1.66 22.57 -8.53
CA TYR A 207 -1.20 21.88 -7.32
C TYR A 207 -2.05 20.63 -7.07
N PRO A 208 -1.73 19.49 -7.72
CA PRO A 208 -2.55 18.29 -7.69
C PRO A 208 -2.83 17.78 -6.28
N SER A 209 -1.81 17.70 -5.41
CA SER A 209 -1.98 17.22 -4.02
C SER A 209 -3.00 18.03 -3.23
N LYS A 210 -2.98 19.37 -3.38
CA LYS A 210 -3.93 20.26 -2.70
C LYS A 210 -5.34 20.10 -3.25
N GLU A 211 -5.46 19.87 -4.56
CA GLU A 211 -6.76 19.63 -5.18
C GLU A 211 -7.35 18.27 -4.75
N MET A 212 -6.52 17.24 -4.59
CA MET A 212 -6.93 15.95 -4.04
C MET A 212 -7.51 16.09 -2.62
N GLU A 213 -6.89 16.89 -1.76
CA GLU A 213 -7.43 17.14 -0.40
C GLU A 213 -8.84 17.74 -0.43
N LYS A 214 -9.12 18.66 -1.36
CA LYS A 214 -10.46 19.26 -1.52
C LYS A 214 -11.51 18.21 -1.88
N PHE A 215 -11.14 17.19 -2.64
CA PHE A 215 -12.02 16.07 -2.97
C PHE A 215 -12.07 14.99 -1.88
N GLY A 216 -11.48 15.23 -0.71
CA GLY A 216 -11.54 14.35 0.45
C GLY A 216 -10.52 13.21 0.44
N TYR A 217 -9.54 13.24 -0.48
CA TYR A 217 -8.42 12.29 -0.43
C TYR A 217 -7.53 12.61 0.77
N LYS A 218 -7.21 11.60 1.56
CA LYS A 218 -6.29 11.74 2.70
C LYS A 218 -4.85 11.75 2.18
N MET A 219 -4.28 12.95 2.10
CA MET A 219 -2.90 13.17 1.68
C MET A 219 -2.01 13.28 2.92
N PRO A 220 -1.11 12.33 3.20
CA PRO A 220 -0.19 12.41 4.32
C PRO A 220 1.04 13.24 3.96
N TYR A 221 1.63 13.90 4.96
CA TYR A 221 2.76 14.81 4.77
C TYR A 221 2.41 15.95 3.80
N SER A 222 1.33 16.66 4.12
CA SER A 222 0.84 17.79 3.33
C SER A 222 0.39 18.93 4.26
N GLY A 223 0.13 20.09 3.67
CA GLY A 223 -0.24 21.30 4.40
C GLY A 223 0.94 22.03 5.05
N GLY A 224 0.63 22.95 5.96
CA GLY A 224 1.61 23.88 6.55
C GLY A 224 2.60 23.25 7.54
N TYR A 225 2.34 22.04 8.03
CA TYR A 225 3.15 21.34 9.04
C TYR A 225 3.86 20.10 8.48
N ILE A 226 4.16 20.12 7.18
CA ILE A 226 4.78 19.00 6.48
C ILE A 226 6.14 18.63 7.08
N ALA A 227 6.96 19.62 7.46
CA ALA A 227 8.28 19.38 8.03
C ALA A 227 8.18 18.67 9.39
N GLU A 228 7.31 19.15 10.27
CA GLU A 228 7.09 18.59 11.60
C GLU A 228 6.56 17.16 11.53
N THR A 229 5.59 16.89 10.65
CA THR A 229 5.03 15.54 10.48
C THR A 229 6.07 14.55 9.96
N ILE A 230 6.98 14.98 9.08
CA ILE A 230 8.11 14.17 8.61
C ILE A 230 9.12 13.94 9.73
N ILE A 231 9.47 14.97 10.51
CA ILE A 231 10.38 14.84 11.66
C ILE A 231 9.82 13.82 12.66
N HIS A 232 8.53 13.91 12.98
CA HIS A 232 7.86 12.95 13.86
C HIS A 232 7.88 11.54 13.28
N GLU A 233 7.70 11.38 11.97
CA GLU A 233 7.86 10.08 11.32
C GLU A 233 9.28 9.54 11.54
N LEU A 234 10.31 10.31 11.19
CA LEU A 234 11.72 9.90 11.27
C LEU A 234 12.18 9.57 12.68
N ARG A 235 11.68 10.27 13.70
CA ARG A 235 11.95 9.93 15.12
C ARG A 235 11.52 8.51 15.49
N ASN A 236 10.54 7.94 14.77
CA ASN A 236 10.11 6.55 14.95
C ASN A 236 10.89 5.56 14.05
N GLN A 237 11.94 6.01 13.36
CA GLN A 237 12.76 5.23 12.41
C GLN A 237 14.24 5.18 12.80
N PRO A 238 14.62 4.45 13.88
CA PRO A 238 15.99 4.46 14.37
C PRO A 238 17.04 4.07 13.31
N GLU A 239 16.74 3.12 12.43
CA GLU A 239 17.67 2.73 11.36
C GLU A 239 17.87 3.85 10.32
N ILE A 240 16.79 4.51 9.91
CA ILE A 240 16.89 5.66 9.01
C ILE A 240 17.68 6.80 9.68
N LEU A 241 17.48 7.04 10.98
CA LEU A 241 18.24 8.08 11.71
C LEU A 241 19.74 7.81 11.67
N LYS A 242 20.17 6.57 11.89
CA LYS A 242 21.59 6.18 11.81
C LYS A 242 22.17 6.37 10.42
N GLU A 243 21.38 6.14 9.38
CA GLU A 243 21.81 6.34 8.00
C GLU A 243 22.01 7.82 7.67
N ILE A 244 21.12 8.70 8.17
CA ILE A 244 21.06 10.10 7.71
C ILE A 244 21.74 11.12 8.63
N LEU A 245 21.98 10.78 9.89
CA LEU A 245 22.61 11.67 10.85
C LEU A 245 24.05 11.29 11.15
N ASN A 246 24.88 12.32 11.35
CA ASN A 246 26.16 12.15 12.04
C ASN A 246 25.87 11.52 13.41
N SER A 247 26.62 10.48 13.75
CA SER A 247 26.41 9.72 14.98
C SER A 247 26.29 10.67 16.17
N ILE A 248 25.22 10.52 16.95
CA ILE A 248 25.05 11.18 18.26
C ILE A 248 26.02 10.55 19.25
#